data_AF-A0A852C1F1-F1
#
_entry.id   AF-A0A852C1F1-F1
#
_cell.length_a   1.000
_cell.length_b   1.000
_cell.length_c   1.000
_cell.angle_alpha   90.00
_cell.angle_beta   90.00
_cell.angle_gamma   90.00
#
_symmetry.space_group_name_H-M   'P 1'
#
loop_
_entity.id
_entity.type
_entity.pdbx_description
1 polymer ?
#
loop_
_entity_poly.entity_id
_entity_poly.type
_entity_poly.pdbx_seq_one_letter_code
_entity_poly.pdbx_strand_id
1 'polypeptide(L)'
;MLILRCPAQLQRLEDALRRSTPAALPVLGTVLTVARGNPASYEVLVDTWPQFSVILTRLRPEDNKDPRDFYANQLTVFYQDEGAWRALLGGTQVVDWTRAFQIHGMQDGMYEAVREVTDAKGLQLE
;
A
#
# COMPACT_ATOMS: atom_id res chain seq x y z
N MET A 1 5.20 6.95 -7.33
CA MET A 1 3.82 7.05 -6.79
C MET A 1 3.56 8.48 -6.32
N LEU A 2 2.29 8.88 -6.30
CA LEU A 2 1.81 10.17 -5.81
C LEU A 2 1.19 9.99 -4.42
N ILE A 3 1.47 10.89 -3.48
CA ILE A 3 0.83 10.89 -2.16
C ILE A 3 -0.40 11.80 -2.20
N LEU A 4 -1.58 11.23 -1.95
CA LEU A 4 -2.83 12.01 -1.89
C LEU A 4 -3.00 12.63 -0.51
N ARG A 5 -3.08 13.96 -0.48
CA ARG A 5 -3.34 14.75 0.75
C ARG A 5 -4.55 15.66 0.64
N CYS A 6 -5.01 15.93 -0.59
CA CYS A 6 -6.14 16.81 -0.81
C CYS A 6 -7.45 16.14 -0.35
N PRO A 7 -8.28 16.79 0.48
CA PRO A 7 -9.55 16.23 0.94
C PRO A 7 -10.48 15.79 -0.20
N ALA A 8 -10.57 16.57 -1.28
CA ALA A 8 -11.41 16.23 -2.43
C ALA A 8 -10.89 14.99 -3.18
N GLN A 9 -9.56 14.79 -3.25
CA GLN A 9 -8.98 13.59 -3.85
C GLN A 9 -9.24 12.35 -2.97
N LEU A 10 -9.05 12.49 -1.66
CA LEU A 10 -9.31 11.41 -0.70
C LEU A 10 -10.79 10.99 -0.69
N GLN A 11 -11.73 11.95 -0.76
CA GLN A 11 -13.16 11.64 -0.87
C GLN A 11 -13.48 10.86 -2.15
N ARG A 12 -12.92 11.29 -3.29
CA ARG A 12 -13.13 10.60 -4.56
C ARG A 12 -12.53 9.18 -4.54
N LEU A 13 -11.39 9.01 -3.88
CA LEU A 13 -10.77 7.70 -3.69
C LEU A 13 -11.62 6.81 -2.78
N GLU A 14 -12.16 7.36 -1.69
CA GLU A 14 -13.09 6.66 -0.80
C GLU A 14 -14.28 6.10 -1.58
N ASP A 15 -14.94 6.92 -2.40
CA ASP A 15 -16.08 6.49 -3.21
C ASP A 15 -15.71 5.37 -4.20
N ALA A 16 -14.51 5.44 -4.77
CA ALA A 16 -14.00 4.39 -5.66
C ALA A 16 -13.77 3.08 -4.90
N LEU A 17 -13.13 3.13 -3.74
CA LEU A 17 -12.84 1.93 -2.94
C LEU A 17 -14.08 1.27 -2.36
N ARG A 18 -15.12 2.05 -2.01
CA ARG A 18 -16.40 1.51 -1.56
C ARG A 18 -17.03 0.55 -2.57
N ARG A 19 -16.87 0.83 -3.88
CA ARG A 19 -17.38 -0.03 -4.96
C ARG A 19 -16.61 -1.33 -5.14
N SER A 20 -15.40 -1.41 -4.56
CA SER A 20 -14.51 -2.57 -4.67
C SER A 20 -14.39 -3.35 -3.35
N THR A 21 -15.35 -3.16 -2.44
CA THR A 21 -15.45 -3.95 -1.21
C THR A 21 -15.99 -5.37 -1.53
N PRO A 22 -15.52 -6.43 -0.84
CA PRO A 22 -14.66 -6.40 0.34
C PRO A 22 -13.16 -6.23 0.06
N ALA A 23 -12.69 -6.46 -1.17
CA ALA A 23 -11.25 -6.49 -1.48
C ALA A 23 -10.49 -5.19 -1.11
N ALA A 24 -11.13 -4.04 -1.26
CA ALA A 24 -10.56 -2.74 -0.92
C ALA A 24 -10.67 -2.33 0.56
N LEU A 25 -11.31 -3.14 1.42
CA LEU A 25 -11.59 -2.76 2.81
C LEU A 25 -10.35 -2.33 3.61
N PRO A 26 -9.19 -3.03 3.54
CA PRO A 26 -8.01 -2.64 4.31
C PRO A 26 -7.51 -1.23 3.94
N VAL A 27 -7.40 -0.94 2.64
CA VAL A 27 -6.98 0.37 2.13
C VAL A 27 -8.03 1.45 2.45
N LEU A 28 -9.32 1.14 2.27
CA LEU A 28 -10.41 2.07 2.57
C LEU A 28 -10.36 2.56 4.03
N GLY A 29 -10.07 1.66 4.97
CA GLY A 29 -9.90 2.01 6.38
C GLY A 29 -8.82 3.08 6.60
N THR A 30 -7.65 2.91 5.99
CA THR A 30 -6.57 3.91 6.10
C THR A 30 -6.92 5.21 5.38
N VAL A 31 -7.54 5.16 4.20
CA VAL A 31 -7.98 6.37 3.47
C VAL A 31 -8.94 7.20 4.32
N LEU A 32 -9.90 6.54 4.99
CA LEU A 32 -10.83 7.20 5.91
C LEU A 32 -10.12 7.84 7.11
N THR A 33 -9.12 7.16 7.69
CA THR A 33 -8.30 7.71 8.78
C THR A 33 -7.55 8.96 8.33
N VAL A 34 -6.96 8.93 7.13
CA VAL A 34 -6.21 10.06 6.57
C VAL A 34 -7.15 11.24 6.25
N ALA A 35 -8.30 10.97 5.64
CA ALA A 35 -9.31 11.99 5.32
C ALA A 35 -9.87 12.69 6.57
N ARG A 36 -9.81 12.05 7.74
CA ARG A 36 -10.38 12.52 9.01
C ARG A 36 -9.34 13.04 10.01
N GLY A 37 -8.22 13.57 9.51
CA GLY A 37 -7.22 14.27 10.33
C GLY A 37 -5.93 13.50 10.59
N ASN A 38 -5.86 12.22 10.26
CA ASN A 38 -4.63 11.44 10.20
C ASN A 38 -3.74 11.50 11.47
N PRO A 39 -4.24 11.07 12.65
CA PRO A 39 -3.52 11.24 13.91
C PRO A 39 -2.18 10.46 13.99
N ALA A 40 -2.03 9.43 13.15
CA ALA A 40 -0.87 8.55 13.13
C ALA A 40 -0.05 8.68 11.84
N SER A 41 -0.09 9.84 11.16
CA SER A 41 0.79 10.13 10.01
C SER A 41 0.80 9.09 8.87
N TYR A 42 -0.32 8.43 8.59
CA TYR A 42 -0.43 7.53 7.46
C TYR A 42 -0.31 8.27 6.12
N GLU A 43 0.25 7.59 5.13
CA GLU A 43 0.30 8.04 3.74
C GLU A 43 -0.63 7.19 2.88
N VAL A 44 -1.30 7.83 1.93
CA VAL A 44 -2.06 7.18 0.85
C VAL A 44 -1.33 7.44 -0.46
N LEU A 45 -0.76 6.39 -1.04
CA LEU A 45 0.01 6.41 -2.26
C LEU A 45 -0.79 5.80 -3.41
N VAL A 46 -0.78 6.45 -4.57
CA VAL A 46 -1.36 5.94 -5.82
C VAL A 46 -0.30 5.95 -6.92
N ASP A 47 -0.36 4.98 -7.84
CA ASP A 47 0.53 4.94 -9.00
C ASP A 47 0.25 6.11 -9.96
N THR A 48 -1.03 6.36 -10.22
CA THR A 48 -1.54 7.41 -11.09
C THR A 48 -2.78 8.07 -10.46
N TRP A 49 -3.16 9.25 -10.94
CA TRP A 49 -4.36 9.97 -10.50
C TRP A 49 -4.95 10.81 -11.64
N PRO A 50 -6.28 10.88 -11.85
CA PRO A 50 -7.37 10.33 -11.01
C PRO A 50 -7.75 8.87 -11.29
N GLN A 51 -7.33 8.30 -12.42
CA GLN A 51 -7.32 6.86 -12.63
C GLN A 51 -6.11 6.29 -11.92
N PHE A 52 -6.27 5.13 -11.28
CA PHE A 52 -5.20 4.46 -10.54
C PHE A 52 -5.28 2.95 -10.82
N SER A 53 -4.13 2.30 -10.83
CA SER A 53 -4.00 0.85 -10.97
C SER A 53 -3.59 0.21 -9.65
N VAL A 54 -2.86 0.93 -8.79
CA VAL A 54 -2.40 0.44 -7.49
C VAL A 54 -2.50 1.55 -6.45
N ILE A 55 -3.08 1.22 -5.31
CA ILE A 55 -3.07 2.02 -4.09
C ILE A 55 -2.26 1.28 -3.05
N LEU A 56 -1.38 2.01 -2.37
CA LEU A 56 -0.68 1.54 -1.20
C LEU A 56 -0.89 2.52 -0.05
N THR A 57 -1.09 2.02 1.15
CA THR A 57 -1.11 2.83 2.38
C THR A 57 -0.09 2.32 3.37
N ARG A 58 0.52 3.23 4.11
CA ARG A 58 1.58 2.89 5.09
C ARG A 58 1.70 3.97 6.14
N LEU A 59 2.30 3.64 7.28
CA LEU A 59 2.85 4.66 8.16
C LEU A 59 3.94 5.44 7.40
N ARG A 60 4.03 6.75 7.62
CA ARG A 60 5.12 7.55 7.07
C ARG A 60 6.48 6.94 7.48
N PRO A 61 7.40 6.64 6.53
CA PRO A 61 8.64 5.92 6.84
C PRO A 61 9.50 6.58 7.92
N GLU A 62 9.52 7.92 7.99
CA GLU A 62 10.29 8.67 8.99
C GLU A 62 9.79 8.47 10.43
N ASP A 63 8.54 8.03 10.60
CA ASP A 63 7.95 7.79 11.91
C ASP A 63 8.31 6.41 12.48
N ASN A 64 8.82 5.48 11.66
CA ASN A 64 9.37 4.20 12.12
C ASN A 64 10.90 4.22 12.12
N LYS A 65 11.50 4.27 13.32
CA LYS A 65 12.97 4.29 13.48
C LYS A 65 13.61 2.90 13.57
N ASP A 66 12.85 1.85 13.92
CA ASP A 66 13.41 0.50 14.02
C ASP A 66 13.25 -0.23 12.67
N PRO A 67 14.36 -0.58 11.99
CA PRO A 67 14.29 -1.32 10.74
C PRO A 67 13.77 -2.76 10.88
N ARG A 68 13.67 -3.29 12.10
CA ARG A 68 13.16 -4.64 12.39
C ARG A 68 11.69 -4.65 12.83
N ASP A 69 11.10 -3.49 13.11
CA ASP A 69 9.70 -3.38 13.49
C ASP A 69 8.80 -3.51 12.25
N PHE A 70 8.52 -4.76 11.88
CA PHE A 70 7.63 -5.10 10.78
C PHE A 70 6.17 -4.72 11.05
N TYR A 71 5.79 -4.58 12.33
CA TYR A 71 4.42 -4.25 12.73
C TYR A 71 4.14 -2.76 12.45
N ALA A 72 5.08 -1.88 12.80
CA ALA A 72 5.00 -0.47 12.43
C ALA A 72 5.21 -0.26 10.92
N ASN A 73 6.02 -1.10 10.27
CA ASN A 73 6.26 -1.04 8.82
C ASN A 73 5.21 -1.86 8.03
N GLN A 74 3.92 -1.65 8.31
CA GLN A 74 2.85 -2.31 7.57
C GLN A 74 2.49 -1.54 6.30
N LEU A 75 2.50 -2.24 5.17
CA LEU A 75 1.98 -1.79 3.89
C LEU A 75 0.62 -2.44 3.68
N THR A 76 -0.38 -1.66 3.27
CA THR A 76 -1.68 -2.18 2.86
C THR A 76 -1.92 -1.85 1.40
N VAL A 77 -2.35 -2.82 0.60
CA VAL A 77 -2.41 -2.69 -0.86
C VAL A 77 -3.80 -2.99 -1.41
N PHE A 78 -4.18 -2.24 -2.44
CA PHE A 78 -5.30 -2.55 -3.32
C PHE A 78 -4.89 -2.28 -4.77
N TYR A 79 -5.06 -3.23 -5.68
CA TYR A 79 -4.73 -3.07 -7.10
C TYR A 79 -5.89 -3.42 -8.04
N GLN A 80 -6.07 -2.66 -9.10
CA GLN A 80 -6.98 -3.01 -10.20
C GLN A 80 -6.25 -3.79 -11.30
N ASP A 81 -4.93 -3.67 -11.36
CA ASP A 81 -4.06 -4.30 -12.35
C ASP A 81 -2.93 -5.05 -11.64
N GLU A 82 -2.92 -6.38 -11.77
CA GLU A 82 -1.90 -7.24 -11.16
C GLU A 82 -0.51 -7.01 -11.77
N GLY A 83 -0.43 -6.71 -13.08
CA GLY A 83 0.83 -6.40 -13.75
C GLY A 83 1.47 -5.12 -13.20
N ALA A 84 0.65 -4.09 -12.94
CA ALA A 84 1.08 -2.86 -12.29
C ALA A 84 1.56 -3.11 -10.86
N TRP A 85 0.88 -3.98 -10.10
CA TRP A 85 1.32 -4.40 -8.77
C TRP A 85 2.66 -5.14 -8.81
N ARG A 86 2.82 -6.14 -9.69
CA ARG A 86 4.09 -6.88 -9.87
C ARG A 86 5.23 -5.95 -10.27
N ALA A 87 4.98 -5.02 -11.19
CA ALA A 87 5.97 -4.01 -11.61
C ALA A 87 6.39 -3.11 -10.44
N LEU A 88 5.44 -2.71 -9.58
CA LEU A 88 5.71 -1.92 -8.38
C LEU A 88 6.56 -2.68 -7.37
N LEU A 89 6.25 -3.94 -7.09
CA LEU A 89 7.03 -4.81 -6.20
C LEU A 89 8.48 -4.98 -6.68
N GLY A 90 8.69 -5.08 -7.99
CA GLY A 90 10.03 -5.17 -8.58
C GLY A 90 10.90 -3.93 -8.32
N GLY A 91 10.29 -2.77 -8.17
CA GLY A 91 10.96 -1.49 -7.92
C GLY A 91 11.47 -1.30 -6.48
N THR A 92 12.16 -0.18 -6.23
CA THR A 92 12.75 0.19 -4.92
C THR A 92 12.15 1.46 -4.31
N GLN A 93 11.24 2.15 -5.00
CA GLN A 93 10.79 3.49 -4.60
C GLN A 93 9.69 3.48 -3.52
N VAL A 94 9.00 2.35 -3.32
CA VAL A 94 7.78 2.30 -2.49
C VAL A 94 7.91 1.25 -1.39
N VAL A 95 8.45 0.09 -1.72
CA VAL A 95 8.76 -0.99 -0.77
C VAL A 95 10.24 -0.91 -0.44
N ASP A 96 10.55 -0.60 0.82
CA ASP A 96 11.92 -0.66 1.32
C ASP A 96 12.25 -2.10 1.73
N TRP A 97 12.75 -2.86 0.76
CA TRP A 97 13.17 -4.25 0.92
C TRP A 97 14.37 -4.43 1.87
N THR A 98 14.98 -3.35 2.38
CA THR A 98 16.08 -3.43 3.36
C THR A 98 15.59 -3.50 4.81
N ARG A 99 14.29 -3.32 5.03
CA ARG A 99 13.64 -3.34 6.35
C ARG A 99 12.67 -4.51 6.46
N ALA A 100 12.39 -4.95 7.69
CA ALA A 100 11.29 -5.87 7.92
C ALA A 100 9.96 -5.11 7.73
N PHE A 101 8.98 -5.73 7.07
CA PHE A 101 7.66 -5.15 6.82
C PHE A 101 6.60 -6.25 6.66
N GLN A 102 5.34 -5.86 6.72
CA GLN A 102 4.20 -6.71 6.35
C GLN A 102 3.45 -6.11 5.18
N ILE A 103 2.97 -6.96 4.26
CA ILE A 103 2.01 -6.55 3.23
C ILE A 103 0.66 -7.16 3.58
N HIS A 104 -0.36 -6.32 3.66
CA HIS A 104 -1.75 -6.71 3.86
C HIS A 104 -2.59 -6.34 2.65
N GLY A 105 -3.31 -7.31 2.10
CA GLY A 105 -4.27 -7.12 1.02
C GLY A 105 -5.19 -8.33 0.95
N MET A 106 -6.35 -8.17 0.32
CA MET A 106 -7.40 -9.19 0.25
C MET A 106 -7.54 -9.82 -1.14
N GLN A 107 -6.56 -9.60 -2.02
CA GLN A 107 -6.68 -9.92 -3.43
C GLN A 107 -5.94 -11.21 -3.76
N ASP A 108 -6.59 -12.07 -4.54
CA ASP A 108 -6.03 -13.33 -4.99
C ASP A 108 -4.73 -13.11 -5.76
N GLY A 109 -3.76 -14.02 -5.65
CA GLY A 109 -2.47 -13.90 -6.33
C GLY A 109 -1.46 -12.96 -5.65
N MET A 110 -1.86 -12.25 -4.58
CA MET A 110 -0.95 -11.34 -3.87
C MET A 110 0.24 -12.08 -3.26
N TYR A 111 0.01 -13.25 -2.65
CA TYR A 111 1.08 -14.03 -2.03
C TYR A 111 2.09 -14.50 -3.08
N GLU A 112 1.61 -15.03 -4.21
CA GLU A 112 2.43 -15.50 -5.31
C GLU A 112 3.27 -14.36 -5.91
N ALA A 113 2.66 -13.20 -6.16
CA ALA A 113 3.36 -12.02 -6.67
C ALA A 113 4.46 -11.54 -5.71
N VAL A 114 4.21 -11.53 -4.40
CA VAL A 114 5.21 -11.17 -3.39
C VAL A 114 6.31 -12.21 -3.33
N ARG A 115 5.95 -13.50 -3.31
CA ARG A 115 6.90 -14.62 -3.24
C ARG A 115 7.86 -14.64 -4.43
N GLU A 116 7.36 -14.47 -5.65
CA GLU A 116 8.20 -14.40 -6.86
C GLU A 116 9.26 -13.29 -6.75
N VAL A 117 8.87 -12.14 -6.18
CA VAL A 117 9.78 -11.00 -6.03
C VAL A 117 10.76 -11.21 -4.87
N THR A 118 10.34 -11.81 -3.76
CA THR A 118 11.25 -12.16 -2.66
C THR A 118 12.27 -13.21 -3.11
N ASP A 119 11.84 -14.23 -3.84
CA ASP A 119 12.72 -15.28 -4.39
C ASP A 119 13.76 -14.67 -5.34
N ALA A 120 13.33 -13.79 -6.25
CA ALA A 120 14.23 -13.08 -7.16
C ALA A 120 15.24 -12.17 -6.44
N LYS A 121 14.89 -11.67 -5.24
CA LYS A 121 15.76 -10.83 -4.40
C LYS A 121 16.57 -11.64 -3.38
N GLY A 122 16.38 -12.96 -3.29
CA GLY A 122 17.02 -13.81 -2.29
C GLY A 122 16.59 -13.50 -0.84
N LEU A 123 15.37 -12.99 -0.67
CA LEU A 123 14.79 -12.64 0.63
C LEU A 123 13.92 -13.80 1.15
N GLN A 124 13.84 -13.94 2.47
CA GLN A 124 12.94 -14.90 3.10
C GLN A 124 11.57 -14.26 3.33
N LEU A 125 10.51 -14.97 2.93
CA LEU A 125 9.13 -14.65 3.23
C LEU A 125 8.67 -15.57 4.36
N GLU A 126 8.13 -14.99 5.43
CA GLU A 126 7.62 -15.71 6.62
C GLU A 126 6.09 -15.77 6.63
#